data_AF-A0A1A8RJ80-F1
#
_entry.id   AF-A0A1A8RJ80-F1
#
_cell.length_a   1.000
_cell.length_b   1.000
_cell.length_c   1.000
_cell.angle_alpha   90.00
_cell.angle_beta   90.00
_cell.angle_gamma   90.00
#
_symmetry.space_group_name_H-M   'P 1'
#
loop_
_entity.id
_entity.type
_entity.pdbx_description
1 polymer ?
#
loop_
_entity_poly.entity_id
_entity_poly.type
_entity_poly.pdbx_seq_one_letter_code
_entity_poly.pdbx_strand_id
1 'polypeptide(L)'
;LDCPCTLAQARADSGRFHTDYTCDIERGSVCTYHPGSVHCVRSVQASPSDGSGQQCCYDSFGDLVLTRDSVGGSTPDRAHDWGAPPYRTPPRIPGYSHWLYDVTSFFYCCLWSDLCHLYLNRRPSSGCRDYRPPRAAAVLGNLHFRTFDGLRYTFSGRGEYDLVLSPHRALSVQVRAERVKLKNGTLVRATRLSSVAMRENASDVIEVRLQGEHLQVLRNKSILPFSEQSWMDLQGVFVFVPSPQNVTV
;
A
#
# COMPACT_ATOMS: atom_id res chain seq x y z
N LEU A 1 0.66 13.84 1.99
CA LEU A 1 0.01 13.00 0.97
C LEU A 1 -1.47 13.24 1.15
N ASP A 2 -2.18 13.66 0.11
CA ASP A 2 -3.61 13.97 0.24
C ASP A 2 -4.45 12.69 0.13
N CYS A 3 -5.57 12.68 0.83
CA CYS A 3 -6.48 11.55 0.82
C CYS A 3 -7.20 11.43 -0.54
N PRO A 4 -7.41 10.21 -1.04
CA PRO A 4 -8.36 9.95 -2.10
C PRO A 4 -9.74 10.55 -1.76
N CYS A 5 -10.47 11.02 -2.78
CA CYS A 5 -11.80 11.59 -2.54
C CYS A 5 -12.82 10.51 -2.18
N THR A 6 -12.63 9.28 -2.68
CA THR A 6 -13.57 8.18 -2.46
C THR A 6 -12.89 6.92 -1.98
N LEU A 7 -13.65 6.08 -1.25
CA LEU A 7 -13.20 4.76 -0.80
C LEU A 7 -12.75 3.88 -1.98
N ALA A 8 -13.45 3.96 -3.11
CA ALA A 8 -13.08 3.23 -4.31
C ALA A 8 -11.69 3.63 -4.85
N GLN A 9 -11.36 4.93 -4.82
CA GLN A 9 -10.03 5.41 -5.18
C GLN A 9 -8.99 4.93 -4.17
N ALA A 10 -9.31 4.99 -2.87
CA ALA A 10 -8.40 4.55 -1.82
C ALA A 10 -8.01 3.07 -1.95
N ARG A 11 -8.99 2.21 -2.24
CA ARG A 11 -8.77 0.77 -2.48
C ARG A 11 -7.98 0.47 -3.74
N ALA A 12 -8.13 1.30 -4.77
CA ALA A 12 -7.38 1.14 -6.01
C ALA A 12 -5.92 1.63 -5.89
N ASP A 13 -5.62 2.49 -4.91
CA ASP A 13 -4.33 3.15 -4.72
C ASP A 13 -3.43 2.43 -3.70
N SER A 14 -3.32 1.11 -3.85
CA SER A 14 -2.61 0.23 -2.92
C SER A 14 -1.10 0.48 -2.81
N GLY A 15 -0.52 1.19 -3.79
CA GLY A 15 0.90 1.56 -3.76
C GLY A 15 1.21 2.76 -2.85
N ARG A 16 0.21 3.58 -2.51
CA ARG A 16 0.36 4.74 -1.62
C ARG A 16 -0.37 4.56 -0.30
N PHE A 17 -1.41 3.73 -0.29
CA PHE A 17 -2.24 3.49 0.88
C PHE A 17 -2.41 1.99 1.16
N HIS A 18 -2.46 1.63 2.43
CA HIS A 18 -2.83 0.30 2.90
C HIS A 18 -4.04 0.41 3.82
N THR A 19 -4.81 -0.67 3.94
CA THR A 19 -5.99 -0.71 4.82
C THR A 19 -5.60 -0.57 6.28
N ASP A 20 -6.34 0.25 7.03
CA ASP A 20 -6.24 0.33 8.47
C ASP A 20 -6.89 -0.90 9.10
N TYR A 21 -6.11 -1.73 9.78
CA TYR A 21 -6.58 -2.98 10.38
C TYR A 21 -7.66 -2.78 11.47
N THR A 22 -7.76 -1.58 12.05
CA THR A 22 -8.76 -1.25 13.07
C THR A 22 -10.09 -0.76 12.48
N CYS A 23 -10.13 -0.43 11.19
CA CYS A 23 -11.32 0.05 10.49
C CYS A 23 -11.31 -0.48 9.05
N ASP A 24 -11.57 -1.78 8.94
CA ASP A 24 -11.58 -2.55 7.70
C ASP A 24 -12.94 -3.24 7.50
N ILE A 25 -13.79 -2.68 6.62
CA ILE A 25 -15.10 -3.27 6.26
C ILE A 25 -14.98 -4.69 5.68
N GLU A 26 -13.87 -5.05 5.01
CA GLU A 26 -13.65 -6.40 4.47
C GLU A 26 -13.52 -7.44 5.58
N ARG A 27 -13.01 -7.03 6.74
CA ARG A 27 -12.91 -7.86 7.94
C ARG A 27 -14.10 -7.70 8.88
N GLY A 28 -15.05 -6.83 8.55
CA GLY A 28 -16.16 -6.48 9.43
C GLY A 28 -15.71 -5.75 10.71
N SER A 29 -14.58 -5.04 10.66
CA SER A 29 -14.08 -4.29 11.82
C SER A 29 -15.01 -3.13 12.19
N VAL A 30 -15.12 -2.85 13.48
CA VAL A 30 -15.83 -1.68 13.99
C VAL A 30 -14.84 -0.52 14.12
N CYS A 31 -15.12 0.57 13.40
CA CYS A 31 -14.30 1.79 13.38
C CYS A 31 -14.44 2.61 14.67
N THR A 32 -14.04 2.02 15.80
CA THR A 32 -14.25 2.53 17.17
C THR A 32 -13.76 3.97 17.35
N TYR A 33 -12.61 4.31 16.76
CA TYR A 33 -12.00 5.64 16.88
C TYR A 33 -12.40 6.61 15.75
N HIS A 34 -13.18 6.13 14.78
CA HIS A 34 -13.64 6.92 13.63
C HIS A 34 -15.16 6.75 13.45
N PRO A 35 -15.97 7.27 14.38
CA PRO A 35 -17.43 7.15 14.31
C PRO A 35 -17.97 7.74 13.00
N GLY A 36 -18.90 7.01 12.39
CA GLY A 36 -19.47 7.35 11.07
C GLY A 36 -18.67 6.81 9.88
N SER A 37 -17.43 6.35 10.09
CA SER A 37 -16.64 5.70 9.05
C SER A 37 -16.90 4.20 9.00
N VAL A 38 -16.76 3.61 7.82
CA VAL A 38 -16.85 2.15 7.61
C VAL A 38 -15.50 1.55 7.20
N HIS A 39 -14.59 2.35 6.65
CA HIS A 39 -13.27 1.88 6.25
C HIS A 39 -12.26 3.04 6.30
N CYS A 40 -11.05 2.76 6.76
CA CYS A 40 -9.94 3.69 6.73
C CYS A 40 -8.74 3.06 6.00
N VAL A 41 -7.93 3.92 5.40
CA VAL A 41 -6.62 3.57 4.85
C VAL A 41 -5.57 4.48 5.44
N ARG A 42 -4.33 4.01 5.47
CA ARG A 42 -3.16 4.75 5.94
C ARG A 42 -2.11 4.82 4.85
N SER A 43 -1.31 5.88 4.82
CA SER A 43 -0.15 5.95 3.93
C SER A 43 0.76 4.74 4.15
N VAL A 44 1.33 4.17 3.08
CA VAL A 44 2.32 3.09 3.20
C VAL A 44 3.66 3.62 3.71
N GLN A 45 4.05 4.82 3.24
CA GLN A 45 5.31 5.45 3.60
C GLN A 45 5.08 6.70 4.45
N ALA A 46 5.94 6.89 5.43
CA ALA A 46 6.03 8.12 6.18
C ALA A 46 6.53 9.29 5.32
N SER A 47 6.17 10.52 5.72
CA SER A 47 6.79 11.73 5.17
C SER A 47 8.31 11.68 5.37
N PRO A 48 9.13 11.83 4.31
CA PRO A 48 10.57 11.81 4.44
C PRO A 48 11.12 12.90 5.38
N SER A 49 10.52 14.09 5.36
CA SER A 49 10.91 15.24 6.21
C SER A 49 10.52 15.05 7.66
N ASP A 50 9.27 14.66 7.90
CA ASP A 50 8.65 14.78 9.23
C ASP A 50 8.47 13.43 9.93
N GLY A 51 8.54 12.31 9.20
CA GLY A 51 8.16 11.00 9.71
C GLY A 51 6.65 10.85 9.96
N SER A 52 5.84 11.78 9.46
CA SER A 52 4.39 11.82 9.63
C SER A 52 3.66 10.80 8.76
N GLY A 53 2.50 10.32 9.22
CA GLY A 53 1.60 9.46 8.44
C GLY A 53 0.35 10.19 7.97
N GLN A 54 -0.42 9.55 7.10
CA GLN A 54 -1.74 10.03 6.70
C GLN A 54 -2.77 8.93 6.94
N GLN A 55 -3.83 9.21 7.68
CA GLN A 55 -4.99 8.34 7.83
C GLN A 55 -6.19 8.97 7.11
N CYS A 56 -6.86 8.20 6.27
CA CYS A 56 -7.99 8.62 5.45
C CYS A 56 -9.17 7.66 5.71
N CYS A 57 -10.26 8.19 6.22
CA CYS A 57 -11.45 7.44 6.61
C CYS A 57 -12.65 7.82 5.75
N TYR A 58 -13.47 6.83 5.41
CA TYR A 58 -14.59 6.96 4.50
C TYR A 58 -15.88 6.48 5.15
N ASP A 59 -16.96 7.18 4.88
CA ASP A 59 -18.30 6.81 5.35
C ASP A 59 -18.93 5.69 4.50
N SER A 60 -20.18 5.33 4.82
CA SER A 60 -20.93 4.29 4.11
C SER A 60 -21.32 4.65 2.68
N PHE A 61 -21.29 5.94 2.32
CA PHE A 61 -21.47 6.40 0.93
C PHE A 61 -20.15 6.33 0.14
N GLY A 62 -19.04 6.13 0.84
CA GLY A 62 -17.70 6.04 0.29
C GLY A 62 -17.03 7.40 0.14
N ASP A 63 -17.55 8.43 0.82
CA ASP A 63 -17.01 9.79 0.79
C ASP A 63 -15.97 9.99 1.91
N LEU A 64 -14.95 10.81 1.63
CA LEU A 64 -13.90 11.15 2.60
C LEU A 64 -14.48 11.93 3.78
N VAL A 65 -14.32 11.40 4.99
CA VAL A 65 -14.78 12.05 6.22
C VAL A 65 -13.74 13.08 6.67
N LEU A 66 -14.13 14.35 6.80
CA LEU A 66 -13.25 15.44 7.21
C LEU A 66 -13.40 15.78 8.70
N THR A 67 -12.29 16.17 9.32
CA THR A 67 -12.19 16.64 10.71
C THR A 67 -13.08 17.83 11.05
N ARG A 68 -13.42 18.66 10.05
CA ARG A 68 -14.34 19.80 10.24
C ARG A 68 -15.80 19.36 10.34
N ASP A 69 -16.13 18.24 9.73
CA ASP A 69 -17.51 17.79 9.56
C ASP A 69 -17.86 16.65 10.54
N SER A 70 -16.86 15.90 11.02
CA SER A 70 -17.06 14.79 11.96
C SER A 70 -15.87 14.60 12.92
N VAL A 71 -16.17 14.15 14.14
CA VAL A 71 -15.17 13.74 15.14
C VAL A 71 -14.43 12.46 14.76
N GLY A 72 -14.98 11.67 13.82
CA GLY A 72 -14.32 10.51 13.23
C GLY A 72 -13.50 10.83 11.98
N GLY A 73 -13.25 12.11 11.69
CA GLY A 73 -12.61 12.55 10.46
C GLY A 73 -11.18 12.05 10.26
N SER A 74 -10.77 12.09 8.99
CA SER A 74 -9.44 11.73 8.50
C SER A 74 -8.37 12.66 9.06
N THR A 75 -7.31 12.14 9.67
CA THR A 75 -6.25 12.97 10.28
C THR A 75 -4.87 12.68 9.70
N PRO A 76 -4.01 13.70 9.56
CA PRO A 76 -2.58 13.47 9.49
C PRO A 76 -2.07 13.00 10.86
N ASP A 77 -1.25 11.95 10.84
CA ASP A 77 -0.54 11.46 12.02
C ASP A 77 0.79 12.19 12.15
N ARG A 78 1.18 12.57 13.37
CA ARG A 78 2.47 13.21 13.62
C ARG A 78 3.60 12.20 13.45
N ALA A 79 3.33 10.94 13.80
CA ALA A 79 4.24 9.83 13.59
C ALA A 79 3.52 8.74 12.78
N HIS A 80 4.15 8.32 11.69
CA HIS A 80 3.68 7.16 10.93
C HIS A 80 3.62 5.93 11.83
N ASP A 81 2.57 5.11 11.69
CA ASP A 81 2.34 3.93 12.52
C ASP A 81 3.54 2.96 12.50
N TRP A 82 4.07 2.70 11.31
CA TRP A 82 5.26 1.87 11.10
C TRP A 82 6.59 2.61 11.30
N GLY A 83 6.56 3.87 11.73
CA GLY A 83 7.74 4.72 11.89
C GLY A 83 8.32 5.20 10.55
N ALA A 84 9.55 5.72 10.61
CA ALA A 84 10.27 6.21 9.44
C ALA A 84 11.78 6.04 9.61
N PRO A 85 12.56 5.63 8.60
CA PRO A 85 14.01 5.67 8.68
C PRO A 85 14.52 7.10 8.94
N PRO A 86 15.58 7.30 9.76
CA PRO A 86 16.16 6.34 10.68
C PRO A 86 15.30 6.20 11.95
N TYR A 87 14.96 4.95 12.31
CA TYR A 87 14.08 4.57 13.43
C TYR A 87 14.71 4.77 14.83
N ARG A 88 15.39 5.89 15.06
CA ARG A 88 16.23 6.10 16.26
C ARG A 88 15.58 6.99 17.31
N THR A 89 14.84 8.01 16.89
CA THR A 89 14.28 9.02 17.81
C THR A 89 12.84 9.34 17.42
N PRO A 90 11.95 9.68 18.37
CA PRO A 90 10.62 10.19 18.03
C PRO A 90 10.71 11.42 17.10
N PRO A 91 9.81 11.60 16.12
CA PRO A 91 8.59 10.82 15.84
C PRO A 91 8.78 9.58 14.95
N ARG A 92 10.00 9.04 14.83
CA ARG A 92 10.36 8.02 13.83
C ARG A 92 10.39 6.58 14.33
N ILE A 93 10.23 6.36 15.64
CA ILE A 93 10.25 5.01 16.25
C ILE A 93 8.92 4.29 15.94
N PRO A 94 8.94 3.11 15.28
CA PRO A 94 7.74 2.34 14.92
C PRO A 94 6.88 2.01 16.14
N GLY A 95 5.56 2.18 16.00
CA GLY A 95 4.57 1.95 17.06
C GLY A 95 4.63 2.95 18.21
N TYR A 96 5.79 3.14 18.84
CA TYR A 96 5.96 4.00 20.01
C TYR A 96 5.64 5.46 19.70
N SER A 97 6.16 6.00 18.58
CA SER A 97 5.96 7.41 18.24
C SER A 97 4.51 7.70 17.91
N HIS A 98 3.86 6.81 17.15
CA HIS A 98 2.43 6.91 16.84
C HIS A 98 1.59 6.85 18.11
N TRP A 99 1.90 5.91 19.00
CA TRP A 99 1.22 5.80 20.28
C TRP A 99 1.37 7.08 21.13
N LEU A 100 2.60 7.59 21.26
CA LEU A 100 2.90 8.77 22.05
C LEU A 100 2.24 10.03 21.50
N TYR A 101 2.32 10.29 20.20
CA TYR A 101 1.87 11.58 19.66
C TYR A 101 0.43 11.59 19.17
N ASP A 102 -0.07 10.46 18.67
CA ASP A 102 -1.37 10.39 18.00
C ASP A 102 -2.38 9.71 18.92
N VAL A 103 -2.10 8.48 19.38
CA VAL A 103 -3.04 7.70 20.20
C VAL A 103 -3.28 8.32 21.57
N THR A 104 -2.25 8.58 22.38
CA THR A 104 -2.47 9.12 23.73
C THR A 104 -3.16 10.48 23.69
N SER A 105 -2.76 11.34 22.73
CA SER A 105 -3.37 12.66 22.54
C SER A 105 -4.86 12.55 22.18
N PHE A 106 -5.23 11.56 21.36
CA PHE A 106 -6.63 11.27 21.05
C PHE A 106 -7.39 10.81 22.31
N PHE A 107 -6.82 9.92 23.12
CA PHE A 107 -7.48 9.47 24.35
C PHE A 107 -7.76 10.63 25.32
N TYR A 108 -6.75 11.46 25.60
CA TYR A 108 -6.91 12.62 26.49
C TYR A 108 -7.92 13.65 25.96
N CYS A 109 -7.92 13.92 24.65
CA CYS A 109 -8.76 14.98 24.09
C CYS A 109 -10.18 14.51 23.71
N CYS A 110 -10.33 13.29 23.20
CA CYS A 110 -11.57 12.82 22.57
C CYS A 110 -12.31 11.75 23.36
N LEU A 111 -11.63 10.94 24.17
CA LEU A 111 -12.27 9.87 24.94
C LEU A 111 -12.44 10.21 26.43
N TRP A 112 -11.51 10.98 26.99
CA TRP A 112 -11.49 11.32 28.42
C TRP A 112 -11.85 12.78 28.72
N SER A 113 -12.20 13.56 27.69
CA SER A 113 -12.69 14.94 27.84
C SER A 113 -13.55 15.36 26.63
N ASP A 114 -14.25 16.49 26.78
CA ASP A 114 -15.05 17.09 25.71
C ASP A 114 -14.22 18.02 24.79
N LEU A 115 -12.90 17.90 24.83
CA LEU A 115 -11.96 18.78 24.13
C LEU A 115 -11.52 18.24 22.76
N CYS A 116 -12.29 17.32 22.16
CA CYS A 116 -11.90 16.64 20.93
C CYS A 116 -11.66 17.63 19.77
N HIS A 117 -12.41 18.73 19.76
CA HIS A 117 -12.21 19.84 18.82
C HIS A 117 -10.77 20.38 18.84
N LEU A 118 -10.08 20.38 19.98
CA LEU A 118 -8.66 20.79 20.05
C LEU A 118 -7.75 19.80 19.30
N TYR A 119 -7.99 18.50 19.44
CA TYR A 119 -7.23 17.47 18.73
C TYR A 119 -7.41 17.62 17.21
N LEU A 120 -8.66 17.73 16.76
CA LEU A 120 -9.02 17.85 15.34
C LEU A 120 -8.53 19.17 14.73
N ASN A 121 -8.63 20.29 15.45
CA ASN A 121 -8.12 21.59 14.98
C ASN A 121 -6.59 21.60 14.83
N ARG A 122 -5.87 20.79 15.61
CA ARG A 122 -4.41 20.63 15.48
C ARG A 122 -4.02 19.62 14.40
N ARG A 123 -4.98 18.87 13.86
CA ARG A 123 -4.80 17.81 12.86
C ARG A 123 -5.84 17.94 11.75
N PRO A 124 -5.92 19.11 11.08
CA PRO A 124 -6.89 19.30 10.02
C PRO A 124 -6.64 18.28 8.91
N SER A 125 -7.72 17.73 8.37
CA SER A 125 -7.66 16.80 7.25
C SER A 125 -6.99 17.48 6.04
N SER A 126 -6.11 16.76 5.34
CA SER A 126 -5.56 17.22 4.06
C SER A 126 -6.65 17.36 2.99
N GLY A 127 -7.76 16.63 3.14
CA GLY A 127 -8.82 16.58 2.14
C GLY A 127 -8.34 15.86 0.88
N CYS A 128 -9.03 16.09 -0.23
CA CYS A 128 -8.73 15.42 -1.51
C CYS A 128 -8.51 16.37 -2.69
N ARG A 129 -8.38 17.68 -2.43
CA ARG A 129 -8.32 18.70 -3.48
C ARG A 129 -7.16 18.48 -4.45
N ASP A 130 -5.99 18.11 -3.94
CA ASP A 130 -4.79 17.87 -4.76
C ASP A 130 -4.54 16.37 -5.00
N TYR A 131 -5.47 15.50 -4.60
CA TYR A 131 -5.39 14.08 -4.89
C TYR A 131 -5.47 13.83 -6.40
N ARG A 132 -4.43 13.18 -6.92
CA ARG A 132 -4.38 12.71 -8.30
C ARG A 132 -4.28 11.19 -8.28
N PRO A 133 -5.25 10.45 -8.85
CA PRO A 133 -5.16 8.99 -8.98
C PRO A 133 -3.88 8.58 -9.73
N PRO A 134 -3.20 7.50 -9.31
CA PRO A 134 -2.06 7.00 -10.07
C PRO A 134 -2.53 6.45 -11.41
N ARG A 135 -1.68 6.57 -12.44
CA ARG A 135 -1.92 5.85 -13.70
C ARG A 135 -1.43 4.42 -13.51
N ALA A 136 -2.31 3.45 -13.74
CA ALA A 136 -1.99 2.04 -13.62
C ALA A 136 -1.69 1.42 -15.00
N ALA A 137 -0.67 0.57 -15.04
CA ALA A 137 -0.42 -0.36 -16.13
C ALA A 137 -0.65 -1.79 -15.61
N ALA A 138 -1.03 -2.70 -16.51
CA ALA A 138 -1.33 -4.08 -16.14
C ALA A 138 -0.89 -5.06 -17.24
N VAL A 139 -0.49 -6.25 -16.81
CA VAL A 139 -0.29 -7.42 -17.67
C VAL A 139 -1.28 -8.49 -17.22
N LEU A 140 -2.15 -8.93 -18.13
CA LEU A 140 -3.28 -9.80 -17.83
C LEU A 140 -3.16 -11.11 -18.63
N GLY A 141 -3.42 -12.23 -17.96
CA GLY A 141 -3.50 -13.54 -18.58
C GLY A 141 -2.27 -13.91 -19.42
N ASN A 142 -2.51 -14.23 -20.69
CA ASN A 142 -1.51 -14.61 -21.69
C ASN A 142 -0.75 -13.41 -22.30
N LEU A 143 -0.28 -12.50 -21.45
CA LEU A 143 0.49 -11.31 -21.82
C LEU A 143 -0.29 -10.27 -22.65
N HIS A 144 -1.52 -9.97 -22.20
CA HIS A 144 -2.25 -8.78 -22.64
C HIS A 144 -1.83 -7.58 -21.79
N PHE A 145 -1.23 -6.58 -22.43
CA PHE A 145 -0.72 -5.38 -21.79
C PHE A 145 -1.73 -4.24 -21.90
N ARG A 146 -1.82 -3.47 -20.82
CA ARG A 146 -2.37 -2.12 -20.81
C ARG A 146 -1.32 -1.21 -20.21
N THR A 147 -0.84 -0.24 -20.97
CA THR A 147 0.19 0.72 -20.54
C THR A 147 -0.38 1.86 -19.71
N PHE A 148 0.50 2.67 -19.11
CA PHE A 148 0.12 3.83 -18.27
C PHE A 148 -0.67 4.92 -19.00
N ASP A 149 -0.50 5.03 -20.31
CA ASP A 149 -1.25 5.94 -21.21
C ASP A 149 -2.47 5.26 -21.86
N GLY A 150 -2.72 3.98 -21.55
CA GLY A 150 -3.93 3.27 -21.92
C GLY A 150 -3.85 2.47 -23.23
N LEU A 151 -2.69 2.42 -23.89
CA LEU A 151 -2.47 1.55 -25.05
C LEU A 151 -2.66 0.07 -24.66
N ARG A 152 -3.35 -0.68 -25.51
CA ARG A 152 -3.62 -2.11 -25.35
C ARG A 152 -2.94 -2.90 -26.45
N TYR A 153 -2.14 -3.88 -26.07
CA TYR A 153 -1.50 -4.78 -27.04
C TYR A 153 -1.26 -6.16 -26.44
N THR A 154 -0.94 -7.12 -27.30
CA THR A 154 -0.59 -8.49 -26.90
C THR A 154 0.84 -8.76 -27.33
N PHE A 155 1.64 -9.31 -26.44
CA PHE A 155 3.01 -9.70 -26.74
C PHE A 155 3.28 -11.10 -26.23
N SER A 156 3.41 -12.07 -27.14
CA SER A 156 3.55 -13.50 -26.79
C SER A 156 5.02 -13.97 -26.76
N GLY A 157 5.95 -13.06 -26.47
CA GLY A 157 7.38 -13.37 -26.40
C GLY A 157 7.73 -14.23 -25.19
N ARG A 158 8.66 -15.17 -25.39
CA ARG A 158 9.30 -15.93 -24.30
C ARG A 158 10.67 -15.31 -24.04
N GLY A 159 10.94 -15.00 -22.78
CA GLY A 159 12.21 -14.39 -22.39
C GLY A 159 12.09 -13.57 -21.12
N GLU A 160 13.10 -12.74 -20.88
CA GLU A 160 13.12 -11.74 -19.82
C GLU A 160 13.06 -10.36 -20.46
N TYR A 161 12.25 -9.48 -19.88
CA TYR A 161 11.96 -8.16 -20.42
C TYR A 161 11.85 -7.14 -19.31
N ASP A 162 12.27 -5.91 -19.58
CA ASP A 162 11.98 -4.77 -18.71
C ASP A 162 10.53 -4.31 -18.96
N LEU A 163 9.69 -4.41 -17.93
CA LEU A 163 8.31 -3.90 -17.97
C LEU A 163 8.28 -2.40 -17.70
N VAL A 164 9.10 -1.93 -16.77
CA VAL A 164 9.27 -0.52 -16.41
C VAL A 164 10.74 -0.25 -16.18
N LEU A 165 11.27 0.78 -16.84
CA LEU A 165 12.63 1.27 -16.63
C LEU A 165 12.59 2.79 -16.49
N SER A 166 13.14 3.32 -15.40
CA SER A 166 13.31 4.75 -15.21
C SER A 166 14.71 5.04 -14.66
N PRO A 167 15.68 5.39 -15.53
CA PRO A 167 17.03 5.70 -15.12
C PRO A 167 17.10 6.87 -14.12
N HIS A 168 16.25 7.88 -14.30
CA HIS A 168 16.19 9.05 -13.41
C HIS A 168 15.76 8.71 -11.97
N ARG A 169 14.91 7.69 -11.81
CA ARG A 169 14.50 7.19 -10.48
C ARG A 169 15.29 5.96 -10.04
N ALA A 170 16.22 5.49 -10.87
CA ALA A 170 16.88 4.20 -10.71
C ALA A 170 15.87 3.05 -10.44
N LEU A 171 14.70 3.10 -11.10
CA LEU A 171 13.65 2.09 -10.99
C LEU A 171 13.76 1.08 -12.13
N SER A 172 13.76 -0.20 -11.79
CA SER A 172 13.68 -1.31 -12.73
C SER A 172 12.64 -2.32 -12.27
N VAL A 173 11.72 -2.67 -13.16
CA VAL A 173 10.77 -3.79 -12.99
C VAL A 173 10.96 -4.73 -14.18
N GLN A 174 11.48 -5.91 -13.90
CA GLN A 174 11.78 -6.97 -14.85
C GLN A 174 10.77 -8.10 -14.72
N VAL A 175 10.45 -8.72 -15.85
CA VAL A 175 9.51 -9.84 -15.90
C VAL A 175 10.09 -11.00 -16.68
N ARG A 176 9.81 -12.22 -16.22
CA ARG A 176 10.09 -13.45 -16.93
C ARG A 176 8.80 -14.01 -17.52
N ALA A 177 8.81 -14.25 -18.83
CA ALA A 177 7.71 -14.84 -19.58
C ALA A 177 8.07 -16.25 -20.06
N GLU A 178 7.24 -17.23 -19.70
CA GLU A 178 7.41 -18.65 -20.02
C GLU A 178 6.20 -19.22 -20.74
N ARG A 179 6.39 -20.31 -21.48
CA ARG A 179 5.27 -21.02 -22.12
C ARG A 179 4.39 -21.68 -21.05
N VAL A 180 3.08 -21.61 -21.27
CA VAL A 180 2.10 -22.26 -20.41
C VAL A 180 2.26 -23.78 -20.55
N LYS A 181 2.48 -24.45 -19.40
CA LYS A 181 2.50 -25.90 -19.28
C LYS A 181 1.18 -26.36 -18.67
N LEU A 182 0.45 -27.20 -19.39
CA LEU A 182 -0.80 -27.79 -18.91
C LEU A 182 -0.52 -28.84 -17.82
N LYS A 183 -1.56 -29.23 -17.06
CA LYS A 183 -1.47 -30.28 -16.02
C LYS A 183 -0.97 -31.63 -16.56
N ASN A 184 -1.24 -31.91 -17.83
CA ASN A 184 -0.74 -33.10 -18.55
C ASN A 184 0.70 -32.97 -19.05
N GLY A 185 1.39 -31.86 -18.77
CA GLY A 185 2.77 -31.59 -19.16
C GLY A 185 2.93 -30.99 -20.56
N THR A 186 1.87 -30.90 -21.36
CA THR A 186 1.91 -30.37 -22.72
C THR A 186 2.13 -28.86 -22.71
N LEU A 187 3.02 -28.37 -23.57
CA LEU A 187 3.25 -26.94 -23.76
C LEU A 187 2.25 -26.37 -24.75
N VAL A 188 1.59 -25.28 -24.36
CA VAL A 188 0.64 -24.57 -25.22
C VAL A 188 1.36 -23.42 -25.94
N ARG A 189 0.84 -23.01 -27.11
CA ARG A 189 1.24 -21.79 -27.81
C ARG A 189 0.71 -20.52 -27.12
N ALA A 190 0.93 -20.43 -25.81
CA ALA A 190 0.59 -19.28 -24.98
C ALA A 190 1.74 -19.06 -24.00
N THR A 191 2.02 -17.80 -23.70
CA THR A 191 3.03 -17.38 -22.70
C THR A 191 2.33 -16.75 -21.51
N ARG A 192 2.91 -16.89 -20.32
CA ARG A 192 2.46 -16.23 -19.09
C ARG A 192 3.67 -15.67 -18.35
N LEU A 193 3.43 -14.69 -17.48
CA LEU A 193 4.44 -14.27 -16.52
C LEU A 193 4.68 -15.39 -15.49
N SER A 194 5.95 -15.72 -15.26
CA SER A 194 6.37 -16.69 -14.24
C SER A 194 7.07 -16.02 -13.05
N SER A 195 7.69 -14.86 -13.26
CA SER A 195 8.37 -14.09 -12.22
C SER A 195 8.38 -12.59 -12.55
N VAL A 196 8.38 -11.76 -11.51
CA VAL A 196 8.53 -10.31 -11.56
C VAL A 196 9.58 -9.91 -10.54
N ALA A 197 10.65 -9.23 -10.95
CA ALA A 197 11.69 -8.71 -10.09
C ALA A 197 11.69 -7.18 -10.14
N MET A 198 11.81 -6.53 -8.99
CA MET A 198 11.77 -5.08 -8.90
C MET A 198 12.80 -4.53 -7.92
N ARG A 199 13.30 -3.34 -8.25
CA ARG A 199 14.25 -2.57 -7.46
C ARG A 199 14.10 -1.10 -7.76
N GLU A 200 14.14 -0.27 -6.73
CA GLU A 200 14.28 1.18 -6.86
C GLU A 200 15.53 1.64 -6.13
N ASN A 201 16.41 2.36 -6.82
CA ASN A 201 17.62 2.92 -6.23
C ASN A 201 18.47 1.86 -5.47
N ALA A 202 18.75 2.10 -4.19
CA ALA A 202 19.49 1.21 -3.31
C ALA A 202 18.57 0.32 -2.45
N SER A 203 17.31 0.11 -2.87
CA SER A 203 16.40 -0.81 -2.19
C SER A 203 16.90 -2.25 -2.26
N ASP A 204 16.36 -3.09 -1.38
CA ASP A 204 16.40 -4.53 -1.59
C ASP A 204 15.74 -4.90 -2.93
N VAL A 205 16.25 -5.96 -3.57
CA VAL A 205 15.64 -6.53 -4.78
C VAL A 205 14.58 -7.51 -4.35
N ILE A 206 13.34 -7.28 -4.79
CA ILE A 206 12.21 -8.17 -4.52
C ILE A 206 11.86 -8.92 -5.80
N GLU A 207 11.87 -10.24 -5.73
CA GLU A 207 11.37 -11.11 -6.79
C GLU A 207 10.10 -11.82 -6.29
N VAL A 208 9.02 -11.72 -7.06
CA VAL A 208 7.79 -12.48 -6.85
C VAL A 208 7.64 -13.47 -7.99
N ARG A 209 7.66 -14.76 -7.68
CA ARG A 209 7.57 -15.83 -8.67
C ARG A 209 6.47 -16.82 -8.38
N LEU A 210 5.96 -17.43 -9.43
CA LEU A 210 4.96 -18.48 -9.32
C LEU A 210 5.61 -19.80 -8.89
N GLN A 211 5.13 -20.38 -7.78
CA GLN A 211 5.50 -21.70 -7.30
C GLN A 211 4.23 -22.55 -7.15
N GLY A 212 3.93 -23.37 -8.18
CA GLY A 212 2.67 -24.10 -8.24
C GLY A 212 1.49 -23.14 -8.45
N GLU A 213 0.54 -23.12 -7.51
CA GLU A 213 -0.60 -22.18 -7.49
C GLU A 213 -0.42 -21.03 -6.49
N HIS A 214 0.77 -20.89 -5.89
CA HIS A 214 1.09 -19.87 -4.90
C HIS A 214 2.20 -18.94 -5.41
N LEU A 215 2.25 -17.73 -4.86
CA LEU A 215 3.34 -16.79 -5.09
C LEU A 215 4.41 -16.97 -4.01
N GLN A 216 5.67 -17.02 -4.42
CA GLN A 216 6.83 -17.02 -3.55
C GLN A 216 7.58 -15.71 -3.70
N VAL A 217 7.88 -15.06 -2.57
CA VAL A 217 8.62 -13.80 -2.51
C VAL A 217 10.08 -14.09 -2.13
N LEU A 218 11.01 -13.45 -2.82
CA LEU A 218 12.44 -13.51 -2.55
C LEU A 218 12.98 -12.10 -2.34
N ARG A 219 13.83 -11.94 -1.34
CA ARG A 219 14.63 -10.75 -1.07
C ARG A 219 16.08 -11.05 -1.41
N ASN A 220 16.67 -10.30 -2.35
CA ASN A 220 18.07 -10.48 -2.76
C ASN A 220 18.42 -11.94 -3.09
N LYS A 221 17.52 -12.66 -3.79
CA LYS A 221 17.63 -14.08 -4.17
C LYS A 221 17.43 -15.11 -3.05
N SER A 222 17.14 -14.68 -1.82
CA SER A 222 16.79 -15.55 -0.69
C SER A 222 15.28 -15.54 -0.46
N ILE A 223 14.69 -16.70 -0.18
CA ILE A 223 13.24 -16.82 0.09
C ILE A 223 12.91 -16.01 1.34
N LEU A 224 11.86 -15.17 1.24
CA LEU A 224 11.33 -14.39 2.35
C LEU A 224 10.01 -15.00 2.83
N PRO A 225 9.95 -15.62 4.03
CA PRO A 225 8.75 -16.30 4.51
C PRO A 225 7.74 -15.32 5.11
N PHE A 226 6.45 -15.47 4.76
CA PHE A 226 5.32 -14.72 5.32
C PHE A 226 4.43 -15.61 6.21
N SER A 227 5.04 -16.40 7.11
CA SER A 227 4.31 -17.33 7.98
C SER A 227 3.67 -16.67 9.20
N GLU A 228 4.28 -15.61 9.73
CA GLU A 228 3.84 -14.94 10.97
C GLU A 228 3.18 -13.58 10.70
N GLN A 229 3.62 -12.89 9.64
CA GLN A 229 3.18 -11.56 9.30
C GLN A 229 2.79 -11.51 7.83
N SER A 230 1.77 -10.71 7.52
CA SER A 230 1.33 -10.45 6.15
C SER A 230 2.07 -9.29 5.51
N TRP A 231 2.98 -8.61 6.19
CA TRP A 231 3.75 -7.50 5.64
C TRP A 231 5.16 -7.44 6.20
N MET A 232 6.07 -6.77 5.48
CA MET A 232 7.43 -6.47 5.93
C MET A 232 7.91 -5.13 5.37
N ASP A 233 8.52 -4.32 6.24
CA ASP A 233 9.28 -3.12 5.85
C ASP A 233 10.75 -3.52 5.67
N LEU A 234 11.25 -3.41 4.45
CA LEU A 234 12.61 -3.80 4.06
C LEU A 234 13.41 -2.55 3.68
N GLN A 235 14.66 -2.72 3.25
CA GLN A 235 15.45 -1.56 2.86
C GLN A 235 14.85 -0.89 1.62
N GLY A 236 14.19 0.26 1.82
CA GLY A 236 13.64 1.09 0.74
C GLY A 236 12.50 0.44 -0.05
N VAL A 237 11.86 -0.61 0.47
CA VAL A 237 10.74 -1.29 -0.18
C VAL A 237 9.84 -1.92 0.88
N PHE A 238 8.53 -1.88 0.64
CA PHE A 238 7.52 -2.45 1.52
C PHE A 238 6.85 -3.62 0.81
N VAL A 239 6.70 -4.75 1.48
CA VAL A 239 6.03 -5.92 0.88
C VAL A 239 4.82 -6.30 1.70
N PHE A 240 3.68 -6.49 1.04
CA PHE A 240 2.42 -6.94 1.64
C PHE A 240 1.88 -8.17 0.91
N VAL A 241 1.62 -9.22 1.67
CA VAL A 241 1.12 -10.53 1.25
C VAL A 241 -0.14 -10.86 2.05
N PRO A 242 -1.31 -10.31 1.67
CA PRO A 242 -2.58 -10.59 2.36
C PRO A 242 -3.05 -12.04 2.17
N SER A 243 -2.62 -12.68 1.07
CA SER A 243 -2.90 -14.08 0.80
C SER A 243 -1.77 -14.67 -0.05
N PRO A 244 -1.64 -16.00 -0.11
CA PRO A 244 -0.61 -16.64 -0.94
C PRO A 244 -0.71 -16.38 -2.45
N GLN A 245 -1.79 -15.76 -2.92
CA GLN A 245 -2.06 -15.46 -4.33
C GLN A 245 -1.90 -13.97 -4.65
N ASN A 246 -1.77 -13.12 -3.63
CA ASN A 246 -1.72 -11.67 -3.76
C ASN A 246 -0.47 -11.14 -3.07
N VAL A 247 0.38 -10.46 -3.83
CA VAL A 247 1.57 -9.78 -3.32
C VAL A 247 1.57 -8.35 -3.86
N THR A 248 1.79 -7.39 -2.97
CA THR A 248 2.05 -5.98 -3.29
C THR A 248 3.46 -5.65 -2.81
N VAL A 249 4.20 -4.90 -3.63
CA VAL A 249 5.59 -4.49 -3.40
C VAL A 249 5.71 -3.00 -3.71
#